data_AF-A0A2T4ZFH7-F1
#
_entry.id   AF-A0A2T4ZFH7-F1
#
_cell.length_a   1.000
_cell.length_b   1.000
_cell.length_c   1.000
_cell.angle_alpha   90.00
_cell.angle_beta   90.00
_cell.angle_gamma   90.00
#
_symmetry.space_group_name_H-M   'P 1'
#
loop_
_entity.id
_entity.type
_entity.pdbx_description
1 polymer ?
#
loop_
_entity_poly.entity_id
_entity_poly.type
_entity_poly.pdbx_seq_one_letter_code
_entity_poly.pdbx_strand_id
1 'polypeptide(L)'
;MLPKAFLLFMLPIAGLAVLRPDAFETLLGASGHRAQQQAAAVTPAATPAGGNGGYPSKRLYADRDGHYRARARLDGRTFDVMVDTGATIVALTWSTGLDLGLVRPGMTMDAPMQTANGRVLGKRVTIPRLEVEGLSVASVDAVVLPAGALSTNLLGMSYLSRLRRFEFAQNTLLLEQ
;
A
#
# COMPACT_ATOMS: atom_id res chain seq x y z
N MET A 1 -28.37 8.08 -36.38
CA MET A 1 -27.60 7.20 -35.47
C MET A 1 -28.20 7.36 -34.08
N LEU A 2 -29.02 6.40 -33.63
CA LEU A 2 -29.68 6.44 -32.31
C LEU A 2 -28.71 5.98 -31.20
N PRO A 3 -28.68 6.61 -30.01
CA PRO A 3 -28.00 6.05 -28.85
C PRO A 3 -28.90 5.00 -28.17
N LYS A 4 -28.35 3.81 -27.92
CA LYS A 4 -29.00 2.78 -27.10
C LYS A 4 -28.74 3.08 -25.63
N ALA A 5 -29.78 3.54 -24.95
CA ALA A 5 -29.92 3.48 -23.50
C ALA A 5 -30.01 2.01 -23.04
N PHE A 6 -29.42 1.71 -21.88
CA PHE A 6 -29.84 0.58 -21.05
C PHE A 6 -30.08 1.09 -19.63
N LEU A 7 -31.32 0.87 -19.19
CA LEU A 7 -31.91 1.31 -17.94
C LEU A 7 -32.28 0.05 -17.12
N LEU A 8 -32.06 0.14 -15.81
CA LEU A 8 -32.69 -0.58 -14.69
C LEU A 8 -32.50 -2.11 -14.55
N PHE A 9 -32.09 -2.56 -13.36
CA PHE A 9 -33.02 -3.04 -12.32
C PHE A 9 -32.25 -3.43 -11.04
N MET A 10 -32.67 -2.92 -9.88
CA MET A 10 -32.76 -3.69 -8.62
C MET A 10 -33.54 -2.86 -7.58
N LEU A 11 -34.70 -3.39 -7.20
CA LEU A 11 -35.71 -2.85 -6.28
C LEU A 11 -35.35 -3.12 -4.80
N PRO A 12 -36.06 -2.51 -3.82
CA PRO A 12 -35.61 -2.30 -2.45
C PRO A 12 -35.91 -3.49 -1.52
N ILE A 13 -35.11 -3.62 -0.45
CA ILE A 13 -35.44 -4.49 0.68
C ILE A 13 -36.06 -3.63 1.78
N ALA A 14 -37.34 -3.86 2.03
CA ALA A 14 -38.03 -3.47 3.26
C ALA A 14 -38.10 -4.67 4.21
N GLY A 15 -37.80 -4.44 5.49
CA GLY A 15 -37.95 -5.44 6.56
C GLY A 15 -37.94 -4.75 7.93
N LEU A 16 -39.12 -4.68 8.54
CA LEU A 16 -39.48 -4.03 9.80
C LEU A 16 -39.47 -5.05 10.96
N ALA A 17 -39.30 -4.54 12.20
CA ALA A 17 -39.75 -5.09 13.50
C ALA A 17 -38.82 -6.09 14.23
N VAL A 18 -38.71 -6.17 15.57
CA VAL A 18 -39.22 -5.42 16.75
C VAL A 18 -38.47 -5.96 17.99
N LEU A 19 -38.40 -5.13 19.05
CA LEU A 19 -38.15 -5.39 20.48
C LEU A 19 -36.74 -5.68 21.01
N ARG A 20 -36.27 -4.71 21.81
CA ARG A 20 -35.12 -4.74 22.71
C ARG A 20 -35.61 -5.13 24.12
N PRO A 21 -35.14 -6.22 24.75
CA PRO A 21 -35.61 -6.63 26.07
C PRO A 21 -34.61 -6.39 27.23
N ASP A 22 -33.75 -5.37 27.19
CA ASP A 22 -32.71 -5.18 28.23
C ASP A 22 -32.92 -3.96 29.15
N ALA A 23 -34.14 -3.39 29.18
CA ALA A 23 -34.48 -2.21 29.98
C ALA A 23 -35.12 -2.55 31.34
N PHE A 24 -34.66 -3.60 32.03
CA PHE A 24 -35.19 -3.98 33.35
C PHE A 24 -34.13 -3.97 34.49
N GLU A 25 -32.84 -3.82 34.19
CA GLU A 25 -31.78 -3.85 35.21
C GLU A 25 -31.36 -2.46 35.72
N THR A 26 -32.25 -1.46 35.65
CA THR A 26 -31.95 -0.08 36.13
C THR A 26 -32.73 0.31 37.39
N LEU A 27 -33.45 -0.63 38.04
CA LEU A 27 -34.26 -0.32 39.23
C LEU A 27 -33.84 -1.01 40.55
N LEU A 28 -32.83 -1.88 40.57
CA LEU A 28 -32.32 -2.48 41.81
C LEU A 28 -30.79 -2.51 41.84
N GLY A 29 -30.18 -1.38 42.18
CA GLY A 29 -28.73 -1.33 42.36
C GLY A 29 -28.19 -0.03 42.95
N ALA A 30 -29.05 0.78 43.59
CA ALA A 30 -28.60 1.92 44.37
C ALA A 30 -28.52 1.50 45.84
N SER A 31 -27.35 1.09 46.31
CA SER A 31 -26.89 1.22 47.72
C SER A 31 -25.54 0.54 47.91
N GLY A 32 -24.47 1.32 48.03
CA GLY A 32 -23.15 0.77 48.36
C GLY A 32 -21.98 1.75 48.30
N HIS A 33 -22.11 2.88 48.98
CA HIS A 33 -21.09 3.41 49.89
C HIS A 33 -19.61 3.32 49.47
N ARG A 34 -19.10 4.44 48.96
CA ARG A 34 -18.04 5.26 49.59
C ARG A 34 -17.11 4.51 50.57
N ALA A 35 -16.16 3.75 50.02
CA ALA A 35 -14.83 3.48 50.55
C ALA A 35 -14.08 2.90 49.34
N GLN A 36 -13.04 3.49 48.78
CA GLN A 36 -11.80 3.88 49.42
C GLN A 36 -11.03 4.68 48.36
N GLN A 37 -10.99 6.00 48.51
CA GLN A 37 -9.99 6.81 47.83
C GLN A 37 -8.63 6.51 48.49
N GLN A 38 -7.60 6.44 47.64
CA GLN A 38 -6.19 6.75 47.93
C GLN A 38 -5.23 5.56 48.15
N ALA A 39 -4.53 5.17 47.07
CA ALA A 39 -3.09 4.88 47.09
C ALA A 39 -2.48 4.85 45.67
N ALA A 40 -1.54 5.77 45.45
CA ALA A 40 -0.40 5.74 44.53
C ALA A 40 -0.62 5.56 43.02
N ALA A 41 -0.26 6.62 42.29
CA ALA A 41 -0.04 6.63 40.85
C ALA A 41 1.05 5.62 40.46
N VAL A 42 0.62 4.50 39.87
CA VAL A 42 1.44 3.73 38.94
C VAL A 42 1.18 4.29 37.55
N THR A 43 2.23 4.80 36.91
CA THR A 43 2.25 5.10 35.48
C THR A 43 1.65 3.91 34.73
N PRO A 44 0.70 4.08 33.80
CA PRO A 44 0.29 2.99 32.95
C PRO A 44 1.52 2.59 32.11
N ALA A 45 2.18 1.51 32.51
CA ALA A 45 3.00 0.76 31.59
C ALA A 45 2.13 0.48 30.37
N ALA A 46 2.61 0.87 29.19
CA ALA A 46 1.92 0.69 27.93
C ALA A 46 1.33 -0.72 27.88
N THR A 47 0.01 -0.81 27.85
CA THR A 47 -0.69 -2.02 27.46
C THR A 47 -0.05 -2.48 26.16
N PRO A 48 0.49 -3.70 26.05
CA PRO A 48 0.81 -4.24 24.75
C PRO A 48 -0.52 -4.26 24.01
N ALA A 49 -0.69 -3.35 23.05
CA ALA A 49 -1.83 -3.38 22.16
C ALA A 49 -1.86 -4.80 21.60
N GLY A 50 -2.91 -5.55 21.96
CA GLY A 50 -3.09 -6.92 21.54
C GLY A 50 -2.90 -6.97 20.03
N GLY A 51 -1.78 -7.55 19.62
CA GLY A 51 -1.50 -7.77 18.21
C GLY A 51 -2.52 -8.77 17.73
N ASN A 52 -3.62 -8.27 17.16
CA ASN A 52 -4.43 -9.07 16.24
C ASN A 52 -3.42 -9.68 15.27
N GLY A 53 -3.30 -11.01 15.26
CA GLY A 53 -2.31 -11.79 14.50
C GLY A 53 -2.50 -11.70 12.99
N GLY A 54 -2.63 -10.49 12.47
CA GLY A 54 -2.72 -10.13 11.09
C GLY A 54 -1.33 -9.83 10.53
N TYR A 55 -1.21 -10.10 9.25
CA TYR A 55 -0.03 -9.80 8.46
C TYR A 55 0.17 -8.28 8.34
N PRO A 56 1.41 -7.77 8.39
CA PRO A 56 1.68 -6.35 8.14
C PRO A 56 1.04 -5.89 6.83
N SER A 57 0.25 -4.81 6.90
CA SER A 57 -0.47 -4.32 5.72
C SER A 57 -0.52 -2.80 5.64
N LYS A 58 -0.69 -2.31 4.42
CA LYS A 58 -0.79 -0.90 4.07
C LYS A 58 -1.90 -0.68 3.06
N ARG A 59 -2.69 0.36 3.27
CA ARG A 59 -3.71 0.82 2.34
C ARG A 59 -3.26 2.12 1.70
N LEU A 60 -3.28 2.14 0.37
CA LEU A 60 -3.01 3.31 -0.45
C LEU A 60 -4.31 3.77 -1.08
N TYR A 61 -4.50 5.08 -1.15
CA TYR A 61 -5.63 5.68 -1.84
C TYR A 61 -5.16 6.21 -3.19
N ALA A 62 -6.00 6.04 -4.20
CA ALA A 62 -5.77 6.63 -5.51
C ALA A 62 -5.69 8.17 -5.38
N ASP A 63 -4.76 8.77 -6.11
CA ASP A 63 -4.68 10.22 -6.27
C ASP A 63 -5.80 10.73 -7.21
N ARG A 64 -5.76 12.04 -7.52
CA ARG A 64 -6.76 12.68 -8.39
C ARG A 64 -6.75 12.13 -9.82
N ASP A 65 -5.64 11.56 -10.25
CA ASP A 65 -5.45 10.98 -11.59
C ASP A 65 -5.79 9.47 -11.59
N GLY A 66 -6.17 8.92 -10.44
CA GLY A 66 -6.49 7.50 -10.28
C GLY A 66 -5.27 6.60 -10.04
N HIS A 67 -4.10 7.19 -9.82
CA HIS A 67 -2.86 6.45 -9.61
C HIS A 67 -2.58 6.18 -8.13
N TYR A 68 -1.98 5.02 -7.84
CA TYR A 68 -1.56 4.66 -6.49
C TYR A 68 -0.08 4.95 -6.35
N ARG A 69 0.26 5.86 -5.44
CA ARG A 69 1.64 6.23 -5.14
C ARG A 69 2.04 5.73 -3.77
N ALA A 70 3.30 5.39 -3.63
CA ALA A 70 3.88 4.89 -2.39
C ALA A 70 5.29 5.44 -2.21
N ARG A 71 5.73 5.52 -0.97
CA ARG A 71 7.11 5.81 -0.61
C ARG A 71 7.90 4.50 -0.52
N ALA A 72 8.90 4.39 -1.36
CA ALA A 72 9.90 3.35 -1.31
C ALA A 72 11.15 3.82 -0.55
N ARG A 73 11.91 2.85 -0.01
CA ARG A 73 13.16 3.08 0.70
C ARG A 73 14.19 2.01 0.36
N LEU A 74 15.39 2.46 0.02
CA LEU A 74 16.58 1.63 -0.21
C LEU A 74 17.77 2.26 0.49
N ASP A 75 18.44 1.50 1.36
CA ASP A 75 19.65 1.93 2.09
C ASP A 75 19.48 3.30 2.79
N GLY A 76 18.31 3.52 3.40
CA GLY A 76 17.99 4.78 4.09
C GLY A 76 17.55 5.94 3.20
N ARG A 77 17.67 5.83 1.87
CA ARG A 77 17.19 6.83 0.90
C ARG A 77 15.75 6.53 0.51
N THR A 78 14.89 7.55 0.58
CA THR A 78 13.47 7.44 0.22
C THR A 78 13.21 8.03 -1.16
N PHE A 79 12.33 7.38 -1.92
CA PHE A 79 11.90 7.85 -3.24
C PHE A 79 10.46 7.43 -3.50
N ASP A 80 9.74 8.22 -4.31
CA ASP A 80 8.36 7.91 -4.65
C ASP A 80 8.29 6.92 -5.81
N VAL A 81 7.32 6.03 -5.74
CA VAL A 81 6.99 5.06 -6.79
C VAL A 81 5.49 5.11 -7.08
N MET A 82 5.12 4.82 -8.32
CA MET A 82 3.75 4.57 -8.73
C MET A 82 3.55 3.07 -8.89
N VAL A 83 2.46 2.52 -8.37
CA VAL A 83 2.15 1.10 -8.56
C VAL A 83 1.69 0.86 -9.99
N ASP A 84 2.35 -0.07 -10.68
CA ASP A 84 2.06 -0.42 -12.07
C ASP A 84 2.10 -1.93 -12.26
N THR A 85 0.92 -2.56 -12.33
CA THR A 85 0.79 -4.00 -12.57
C THR A 85 1.13 -4.42 -14.01
N GLY A 86 1.22 -3.46 -14.94
CA GLY A 86 1.69 -3.69 -16.31
C GLY A 86 3.22 -3.80 -16.40
N ALA A 87 3.95 -3.32 -15.40
CA ALA A 87 5.40 -3.45 -15.32
C ALA A 87 5.81 -4.81 -14.75
N THR A 88 6.54 -5.62 -15.53
CA THR A 88 7.03 -6.94 -15.06
C THR A 88 8.05 -6.83 -13.94
N ILE A 89 8.87 -5.78 -13.94
CA ILE A 89 9.89 -5.51 -12.92
C ILE A 89 9.79 -4.07 -12.42
N VAL A 90 10.39 -3.78 -11.26
CA VAL A 90 10.55 -2.40 -10.79
C VAL A 90 11.35 -1.61 -11.82
N ALA A 91 10.82 -0.47 -12.25
CA ALA A 91 11.50 0.42 -13.21
C ALA A 91 11.82 1.74 -12.52
N LEU A 92 13.10 2.11 -12.53
CA LEU A 92 13.59 3.33 -11.91
C LEU A 92 14.00 4.32 -13.00
N THR A 93 13.74 5.60 -12.75
CA THR A 93 14.26 6.68 -13.59
C THR A 93 15.77 6.75 -13.46
N TRP A 94 16.42 7.33 -14.48
CA TRP A 94 17.87 7.56 -14.46
C TRP A 94 18.33 8.34 -13.21
N SER A 95 17.60 9.39 -12.84
CA SER A 95 17.91 10.21 -11.66
C SER A 95 17.86 9.40 -10.37
N THR A 96 16.78 8.64 -10.14
CA THR A 96 16.66 7.77 -8.97
C THR A 96 17.77 6.72 -8.97
N GLY A 97 18.12 6.15 -10.12
CA GLY A 97 19.22 5.20 -10.23
C GLY A 97 20.58 5.80 -9.86
N LEU A 98 20.86 7.05 -10.23
CA LEU A 98 22.06 7.78 -9.83
C LEU A 98 22.06 8.06 -8.32
N ASP A 99 20.95 8.59 -7.80
CA ASP A 99 20.80 8.96 -6.39
C ASP A 99 20.94 7.75 -5.46
N LEU A 100 20.49 6.58 -5.92
CA LEU A 100 20.64 5.31 -5.22
C LEU A 100 22.00 4.63 -5.47
N GLY A 101 22.83 5.15 -6.37
CA GLY A 101 24.13 4.57 -6.73
C GLY A 101 24.03 3.25 -7.52
N LEU A 102 22.88 2.98 -8.14
CA LEU A 102 22.62 1.79 -8.95
C LEU A 102 23.23 1.90 -10.35
N VAL A 103 23.43 3.13 -10.84
CA VAL A 103 24.08 3.45 -12.12
C VAL A 103 25.01 4.64 -11.95
N ARG A 104 25.87 4.87 -12.95
CA ARG A 104 26.81 5.99 -13.01
C ARG A 104 26.90 6.52 -14.45
N PRO A 105 27.23 7.80 -14.67
CA PRO A 105 27.45 8.34 -16.02
C PRO A 105 28.45 7.49 -16.82
N GLY A 106 28.16 7.26 -18.10
CA GLY A 106 28.99 6.43 -18.99
C GLY A 106 28.83 4.92 -18.81
N MET A 107 28.03 4.45 -17.84
CA MET A 107 27.73 3.03 -17.71
C MET A 107 26.92 2.52 -18.91
N THR A 108 27.32 1.37 -19.45
CA THR A 108 26.62 0.74 -20.57
C THR A 108 25.23 0.24 -20.17
N MET A 109 24.24 0.62 -20.98
CA MET A 109 22.86 0.13 -20.95
C MET A 109 22.70 -0.98 -21.97
N ASP A 110 22.46 -2.20 -21.50
CA ASP A 110 22.56 -3.43 -22.29
C ASP A 110 21.30 -4.32 -22.20
N ALA A 111 20.36 -3.99 -21.32
CA ALA A 111 19.14 -4.77 -21.14
C ALA A 111 18.00 -4.21 -21.99
N PRO A 112 17.53 -4.91 -23.03
CA PRO A 112 16.39 -4.47 -23.82
C PRO A 112 15.11 -4.50 -23.00
N MET A 113 14.38 -3.38 -23.02
CA MET A 113 13.10 -3.19 -22.35
C MET A 113 12.07 -2.71 -23.35
N GLN A 114 10.86 -3.26 -23.26
CA GLN A 114 9.70 -2.74 -23.94
C GLN A 114 8.98 -1.77 -23.00
N THR A 115 8.76 -0.55 -23.46
CA THR A 115 8.04 0.50 -22.72
C THR A 115 6.89 1.03 -23.57
N ALA A 116 6.05 1.87 -22.96
CA ALA A 116 4.98 2.57 -23.68
C ALA A 116 5.53 3.47 -24.81
N ASN A 117 6.73 4.02 -24.64
CA ASN A 117 7.39 4.88 -25.63
C ASN A 117 8.22 4.09 -26.65
N GLY A 118 8.08 2.75 -26.67
CA GLY A 118 8.85 1.86 -27.55
C GLY A 118 9.97 1.13 -26.83
N ARG A 119 10.95 0.66 -27.61
CA ARG A 119 12.08 -0.13 -27.10
C ARG A 119 13.20 0.78 -26.63
N VAL A 120 13.78 0.44 -25.49
CA VAL A 120 14.94 1.15 -24.93
C VAL A 120 15.90 0.14 -24.29
N LEU A 121 17.18 0.49 -24.20
CA LEU A 121 18.15 -0.26 -23.41
C LEU A 121 18.25 0.35 -22.02
N GLY A 122 18.08 -0.45 -20.98
CA GLY A 122 18.28 -0.06 -19.58
C GLY A 122 19.42 -0.83 -18.93
N LYS A 123 19.62 -0.59 -17.63
CA LYS A 123 20.53 -1.37 -16.78
C LYS A 123 19.75 -2.21 -15.79
N ARG A 124 19.83 -3.54 -15.92
CA ARG A 124 19.27 -4.45 -14.92
C ARG A 124 20.12 -4.42 -13.66
N VAL A 125 19.44 -4.38 -12.51
CA VAL A 125 20.03 -4.46 -11.18
C VAL A 125 19.13 -5.31 -10.30
N THR A 126 19.71 -5.93 -9.27
CA THR A 126 18.93 -6.59 -8.22
C THR A 126 19.07 -5.79 -6.95
N ILE A 127 17.94 -5.32 -6.42
CA ILE A 127 17.88 -4.56 -5.18
C ILE A 127 17.88 -5.56 -4.01
N PRO A 128 18.88 -5.56 -3.12
CA PRO A 128 18.98 -6.55 -2.05
C PRO A 128 17.80 -6.53 -1.08
N ARG A 129 17.30 -5.33 -0.75
CA ARG A 129 16.11 -5.13 0.06
C ARG A 129 15.44 -3.82 -0.33
N LEU A 130 14.21 -3.91 -0.82
CA LEU A 130 13.37 -2.77 -1.11
C LEU A 130 12.24 -2.72 -0.08
N GLU A 131 12.10 -1.58 0.60
CA GLU A 131 10.97 -1.34 1.48
C GLU A 131 9.98 -0.40 0.78
N VAL A 132 8.69 -0.71 0.83
CA VAL A 132 7.61 0.15 0.34
C VAL A 132 6.57 0.27 1.44
N GLU A 133 6.33 1.48 1.91
CA GLU A 133 5.34 1.76 2.97
C GLU A 133 5.60 0.95 4.26
N GLY A 134 6.84 0.58 4.54
CA GLY A 134 7.23 -0.25 5.68
C GLY A 134 7.07 -1.77 5.46
N LEU A 135 6.62 -2.21 4.29
CA LEU A 135 6.68 -3.61 3.86
C LEU A 135 8.01 -3.84 3.16
N SER A 136 8.75 -4.89 3.51
CA SER A 136 10.13 -5.11 3.06
C SER A 136 10.27 -6.40 2.28
N VAL A 137 10.70 -6.30 1.01
CA VAL A 137 10.94 -7.43 0.12
C VAL A 137 12.43 -7.51 -0.22
N ALA A 138 13.01 -8.70 -0.11
CA ALA A 138 14.41 -8.96 -0.46
C ALA A 138 14.58 -9.32 -1.94
N SER A 139 15.78 -9.12 -2.49
CA SER A 139 16.23 -9.58 -3.83
C SER A 139 15.26 -9.23 -4.97
N VAL A 140 14.91 -7.95 -5.10
CA VAL A 140 13.92 -7.45 -6.07
C VAL A 140 14.61 -7.12 -7.39
N ASP A 141 14.16 -7.74 -8.47
CA ASP A 141 14.66 -7.38 -9.81
C ASP A 141 14.14 -6.02 -10.22
N ALA A 142 15.07 -5.18 -10.70
CA ALA A 142 14.78 -3.85 -11.16
C ALA A 142 15.55 -3.51 -12.44
N VAL A 143 15.13 -2.43 -13.09
CA VAL A 143 15.85 -1.82 -14.20
C VAL A 143 15.91 -0.31 -14.01
N VAL A 144 17.08 0.27 -14.28
CA VAL A 144 17.24 1.71 -14.41
C VAL A 144 17.16 2.05 -15.90
N LEU A 145 16.25 2.95 -16.27
CA LEU A 145 16.08 3.38 -17.66
C LEU A 145 16.85 4.69 -17.94
N PRO A 146 17.26 4.93 -19.21
CA PRO A 146 17.90 6.19 -19.59
C PRO A 146 17.05 7.42 -19.32
N ALA A 147 17.69 8.58 -19.23
CA ALA A 147 16.99 9.85 -19.05
C ALA A 147 15.94 10.07 -20.15
N GLY A 148 14.74 10.52 -19.76
CA GLY A 148 13.61 10.75 -20.67
C GLY A 148 12.84 9.49 -21.10
N ALA A 149 13.35 8.28 -20.84
CA ALA A 149 12.62 7.04 -21.18
C ALA A 149 11.47 6.74 -20.20
N LEU A 150 11.54 7.26 -18.97
CA LEU A 150 10.57 7.04 -17.91
C LEU A 150 10.43 8.31 -17.05
N SER A 151 9.19 8.74 -16.81
CA SER A 151 8.89 9.99 -16.08
C SER A 151 8.79 9.80 -14.56
N THR A 152 8.40 8.61 -14.10
CA THR A 152 8.23 8.29 -12.66
C THR A 152 8.70 6.87 -12.40
N ASN A 153 9.19 6.61 -11.19
CA ASN A 153 9.54 5.23 -10.80
C ASN A 153 8.27 4.38 -10.74
N LEU A 154 8.37 3.12 -11.17
CA LEU A 154 7.27 2.17 -11.23
C LEU A 154 7.55 0.99 -10.31
N LEU A 155 6.60 0.68 -9.44
CA LEU A 155 6.60 -0.52 -8.61
C LEU A 155 5.89 -1.64 -9.36
N GLY A 156 6.69 -2.49 -10.01
CA GLY A 156 6.21 -3.59 -10.83
C GLY A 156 6.03 -4.91 -10.10
N MET A 157 5.69 -5.93 -10.88
CA MET A 157 5.38 -7.29 -10.42
C MET A 157 6.53 -8.01 -9.72
N SER A 158 7.79 -7.68 -10.01
CA SER A 158 8.95 -8.26 -9.29
C SER A 158 8.97 -7.94 -7.79
N TYR A 159 8.27 -6.88 -7.37
CA TYR A 159 7.98 -6.59 -5.97
C TYR A 159 6.60 -7.12 -5.56
N LEU A 160 5.55 -6.73 -6.30
CA LEU A 160 4.15 -6.97 -5.90
C LEU A 160 3.83 -8.46 -5.72
N SER A 161 4.36 -9.32 -6.59
CA SER A 161 4.11 -10.77 -6.51
C SER A 161 4.74 -11.46 -5.30
N ARG A 162 5.65 -10.76 -4.58
CA ARG A 162 6.29 -11.27 -3.36
C ARG A 162 5.56 -10.89 -2.08
N LEU A 163 4.57 -10.01 -2.18
CA LEU A 163 3.63 -9.77 -1.12
C LEU A 163 2.69 -10.96 -1.00
N ARG A 164 2.19 -11.24 0.21
CA ARG A 164 1.17 -12.26 0.41
C ARG A 164 -0.13 -11.92 -0.32
N ARG A 165 -0.48 -10.64 -0.34
CA ARG A 165 -1.64 -10.13 -1.07
C ARG A 165 -1.43 -8.69 -1.50
N PHE A 166 -1.84 -8.39 -2.72
CA PHE A 166 -2.12 -7.03 -3.16
C PHE A 166 -3.49 -7.01 -3.86
N GLU A 167 -4.34 -6.04 -3.52
CA GLU A 167 -5.74 -6.04 -3.96
C GLU A 167 -6.22 -4.62 -4.24
N PHE A 168 -6.78 -4.42 -5.42
CA PHE A 168 -7.48 -3.19 -5.78
C PHE A 168 -8.96 -3.32 -5.44
N ALA A 169 -9.47 -2.42 -4.61
CA ALA A 169 -10.88 -2.36 -4.25
C ALA A 169 -11.34 -0.89 -4.22
N GLN A 170 -12.30 -0.55 -5.09
CA GLN A 170 -12.78 0.82 -5.29
C GLN A 170 -11.63 1.80 -5.62
N ASN A 171 -11.28 2.70 -4.70
CA ASN A 171 -10.18 3.66 -4.84
C ASN A 171 -8.97 3.32 -3.95
N THR A 172 -8.94 2.10 -3.41
CA THR A 172 -7.94 1.67 -2.44
C THR A 172 -7.13 0.50 -3.02
N LEU A 173 -5.83 0.51 -2.75
CA LEU A 173 -4.93 -0.60 -2.95
C LEU A 173 -4.45 -1.10 -1.59
N LEU A 174 -4.75 -2.36 -1.27
CA LEU A 174 -4.21 -3.05 -0.12
C LEU A 174 -2.90 -3.73 -0.52
N LEU A 175 -1.86 -3.59 0.30
CA LEU A 175 -0.60 -4.32 0.25
C LEU A 175 -0.44 -5.08 1.57
N GLU A 176 -0.17 -6.37 1.54
CA GLU A 176 -0.05 -7.21 2.74
C GLU A 176 1.12 -8.19 2.58
N GLN A 177 1.99 -8.22 3.59
CA GLN A 177 3.22 -9.02 3.61
C GLN A 177 3.12 -10.23 4.53
#